data_AF-A0A1G1EDD8-F1
#
_entry.id   AF-A0A1G1EDD8-F1
#
_cell.length_a   1.000
_cell.length_b   1.000
_cell.length_c   1.000
_cell.angle_alpha   90.00
_cell.angle_beta   90.00
_cell.angle_gamma   90.00
#
_symmetry.space_group_name_H-M   'P 1'
#
loop_
_entity.id
_entity.type
_entity.pdbx_description
1 polymer ?
#
loop_
_entity_poly.entity_id
_entity_poly.type
_entity_poly.pdbx_seq_one_letter_code
_entity_poly.pdbx_strand_id
1 'polypeptide(L)'
;MKEFLRLLRARFDMVLLDSPPVMAVADASILSSLVDGVILVVRSGLYPRKVIKDAREHLEATGARLLGVVLNDISSKDGGYYVRYPSRYYKKESAV
;
A
#
# COMPACT_ATOMS: atom_id res chain seq x y z
N MET A 1 -8.06 4.51 -20.63
CA MET A 1 -7.19 3.91 -19.60
C MET A 1 -6.33 2.76 -20.12
N LYS A 2 -6.91 1.67 -20.66
CA LYS A 2 -6.13 0.51 -21.15
C LYS A 2 -5.02 0.87 -22.15
N GLU A 3 -5.33 1.73 -23.12
CA GLU A 3 -4.34 2.17 -24.12
C GLU A 3 -3.20 2.99 -23.51
N PHE A 4 -3.50 3.86 -22.55
CA PHE A 4 -2.49 4.61 -21.83
C PHE A 4 -1.54 3.69 -21.04
N LEU A 5 -2.10 2.72 -20.30
CA LEU A 5 -1.28 1.74 -19.57
C LEU A 5 -0.45 0.87 -20.52
N ARG A 6 -0.96 0.53 -21.71
CA ARG A 6 -0.20 -0.19 -22.74
C ARG A 6 1.03 0.60 -23.19
N LEU A 7 0.88 1.92 -23.41
CA LEU A 7 1.98 2.79 -23.78
C LEU A 7 3.03 2.92 -22.66
N LEU A 8 2.59 3.01 -21.39
CA LEU A 8 3.50 3.06 -20.26
C LEU A 8 4.27 1.75 -20.09
N ARG A 9 3.60 0.60 -20.20
CA ARG A 9 4.25 -0.73 -20.15
C ARG A 9 5.34 -0.92 -21.21
N ALA A 10 5.24 -0.24 -22.35
CA ALA A 10 6.26 -0.29 -23.40
C ALA A 10 7.47 0.63 -23.15
N ARG A 11 7.37 1.58 -22.21
CA ARG A 11 8.38 2.62 -21.98
C ARG A 11 9.07 2.52 -20.62
N PHE A 12 8.47 1.81 -19.67
CA PHE A 12 8.96 1.70 -18.30
C PHE A 12 9.00 0.24 -17.87
N ASP A 13 10.04 -0.14 -17.13
CA ASP A 13 10.15 -1.48 -16.55
C ASP A 13 9.11 -1.73 -15.45
N MET A 14 8.70 -0.67 -14.76
CA MET A 14 7.70 -0.72 -13.69
C MET A 14 6.83 0.53 -13.72
N VAL A 15 5.52 0.34 -13.58
CA VAL A 15 4.52 1.42 -13.51
C VAL A 15 3.78 1.29 -12.18
N LEU A 16 3.90 2.28 -11.31
CA LEU A 16 3.16 2.36 -10.05
C LEU A 16 1.93 3.25 -10.24
N LEU A 17 0.76 2.74 -9.89
CA LEU A 17 -0.50 3.49 -9.89
C LEU A 17 -0.89 3.78 -8.45
N ASP A 18 -1.12 5.05 -8.14
CA ASP A 18 -1.72 5.48 -6.88
C ASP A 18 -3.25 5.57 -7.03
N SER A 19 -3.98 5.15 -6.00
CA SER A 19 -5.44 5.09 -6.02
C SER A 19 -6.03 5.68 -4.76
N PRO A 20 -7.27 6.23 -4.81
CA PRO A 20 -8.02 6.57 -3.61
C PRO A 20 -8.20 5.38 -2.66
N PRO A 21 -8.57 5.62 -1.38
CA PRO A 21 -8.79 4.55 -0.41
C PRO A 21 -9.86 3.55 -0.86
N VAL A 22 -9.56 2.25 -0.73
CA VAL A 22 -10.45 1.12 -1.10
C VAL A 22 -11.86 1.24 -0.54
N MET A 23 -11.98 1.71 0.70
CA MET A 23 -13.28 1.76 1.39
C MET A 23 -14.14 2.97 0.98
N ALA A 24 -13.57 3.93 0.26
CA ALA A 24 -14.24 5.19 -0.08
C ALA A 24 -14.73 5.26 -1.52
N VAL A 25 -14.03 4.61 -2.47
CA VAL A 25 -14.28 4.75 -3.91
C VAL A 25 -14.02 3.44 -4.65
N ALA A 26 -14.77 3.20 -5.73
CA ALA A 26 -14.61 2.03 -6.60
C ALA A 26 -13.31 2.02 -7.44
N ASP A 27 -12.55 3.12 -7.46
CA ASP A 27 -11.39 3.30 -8.34
C ASP A 27 -10.31 2.24 -8.13
N ALA A 28 -10.01 1.88 -6.87
CA ALA A 28 -9.03 0.85 -6.54
C ALA A 28 -9.45 -0.52 -7.11
N SER A 29 -10.75 -0.83 -7.08
CA SER A 29 -11.33 -2.07 -7.62
C SER A 29 -11.34 -2.08 -9.15
N ILE A 30 -11.48 -0.94 -9.81
CA ILE A 30 -11.37 -0.84 -11.27
C ILE A 30 -9.91 -0.99 -11.70
N LEU A 31 -8.99 -0.29 -11.04
CA LEU A 31 -7.56 -0.34 -11.33
C LEU A 31 -6.96 -1.72 -11.06
N SER A 32 -7.45 -2.45 -10.06
CA SER A 32 -6.95 -3.80 -9.73
C SER A 32 -7.03 -4.76 -10.92
N SER A 33 -8.01 -4.60 -11.81
CA SER A 33 -8.18 -5.40 -13.03
C SER A 33 -7.20 -5.06 -14.17
N LEU A 34 -6.46 -3.96 -14.05
CA LEU A 34 -5.57 -3.42 -15.09
C LEU A 34 -4.07 -3.54 -14.72
N VAL A 35 -3.78 -3.93 -13.48
CA VAL A 35 -2.43 -4.07 -12.93
C VAL A 35 -2.08 -5.54 -12.70
N ASP A 36 -0.78 -5.81 -12.62
CA ASP A 36 -0.30 -7.18 -12.40
C ASP A 36 -0.37 -7.60 -10.92
N GLY A 37 -0.54 -6.63 -10.02
CA GLY A 37 -0.78 -6.86 -8.59
C GLY A 37 -1.05 -5.57 -7.81
N VAL A 38 -1.57 -5.74 -6.60
CA VAL A 38 -1.98 -4.65 -5.70
C VAL A 38 -1.23 -4.77 -4.38
N ILE A 39 -0.82 -3.63 -3.81
CA ILE A 39 -0.29 -3.53 -2.45
C ILE A 39 -1.28 -2.72 -1.62
N LEU A 40 -1.75 -3.29 -0.50
CA LEU A 40 -2.61 -2.57 0.42
C LEU A 40 -1.76 -1.79 1.44
N VAL A 41 -1.85 -0.47 1.42
CA VAL A 41 -1.17 0.39 2.39
C VAL A 41 -2.10 0.70 3.56
N VAL A 42 -1.65 0.41 4.77
CA VAL A 42 -2.43 0.58 6.01
C VAL A 42 -1.65 1.50 6.94
N ARG A 43 -2.30 2.57 7.43
CA ARG A 43 -1.72 3.40 8.47
C ARG A 43 -1.82 2.72 9.84
N SER A 44 -0.69 2.65 10.56
CA SER A 44 -0.63 2.13 11.93
C SER A 44 -1.54 2.91 12.86
N GLY A 45 -2.23 2.21 13.76
CA GLY A 45 -3.06 2.80 14.82
C GLY A 45 -4.33 3.53 14.36
N LEU A 46 -4.52 3.77 13.05
CA LEU A 46 -5.64 4.58 12.56
C LEU A 46 -6.94 3.80 12.44
N TYR A 47 -6.89 2.59 11.88
CA TYR A 47 -8.09 1.79 11.59
C TYR A 47 -8.14 0.50 12.42
N PRO A 48 -9.33 0.08 12.91
CA PRO A 48 -9.50 -1.23 13.53
C PRO A 48 -9.13 -2.37 12.60
N ARG A 49 -8.60 -3.46 13.15
CA ARG A 49 -8.21 -4.65 12.38
C ARG A 49 -9.33 -5.20 11.50
N LYS A 50 -10.58 -5.11 11.95
CA LYS A 50 -11.75 -5.52 11.16
C LYS A 50 -11.88 -4.73 9.86
N VAL A 51 -11.73 -3.40 9.91
CA VAL A 51 -11.82 -2.54 8.71
C VAL A 51 -10.74 -2.90 7.69
N ILE A 52 -9.53 -3.18 8.17
CA ILE A 52 -8.42 -3.61 7.31
C ILE A 52 -8.71 -4.98 6.67
N LYS A 53 -9.32 -5.91 7.43
CA LYS A 53 -9.73 -7.23 6.93
C LYS A 53 -10.83 -7.10 5.86
N ASP A 54 -11.85 -6.29 6.13
CA ASP A 54 -12.95 -6.03 5.20
C ASP A 54 -12.41 -5.41 3.88
N ALA A 55 -11.45 -4.47 3.96
CA ALA A 55 -10.80 -3.89 2.79
C ALA A 55 -10.02 -4.94 1.96
N ARG A 56 -9.31 -5.86 2.64
CA ARG A 56 -8.61 -6.97 1.99
C ARG A 56 -9.58 -7.89 1.25
N GLU A 57 -10.67 -8.28 1.93
CA GLU A 57 -11.70 -9.15 1.37
C GLU A 57 -12.42 -8.49 0.19
N HIS A 58 -12.66 -7.18 0.25
CA HIS A 58 -13.22 -6.42 -0.87
C HIS A 58 -12.31 -6.46 -2.09
N LEU A 59 -11.01 -6.21 -1.93
CA LEU A 59 -10.04 -6.32 -3.03
C LEU A 59 -10.01 -7.73 -3.61
N GLU A 60 -9.92 -8.77 -2.78
CA GLU A 60 -9.93 -10.18 -3.20
C GLU A 60 -11.20 -10.52 -4.00
N ALA A 61 -12.36 -10.05 -3.55
CA ALA A 61 -13.65 -10.26 -4.23
C ALA A 61 -13.73 -9.60 -5.62
N THR A 62 -12.94 -8.54 -5.87
CA THR A 62 -12.86 -7.88 -7.19
C THR A 62 -11.94 -8.62 -8.17
N GLY A 63 -11.29 -9.70 -7.73
CA GLY A 63 -10.28 -10.42 -8.51
C GLY A 63 -8.90 -9.76 -8.45
N ALA A 64 -8.68 -8.82 -7.53
CA ALA A 64 -7.38 -8.19 -7.34
C ALA A 64 -6.36 -9.22 -6.86
N ARG A 65 -5.19 -9.27 -7.51
CA ARG A 65 -4.04 -10.04 -7.00
C ARG A 65 -3.32 -9.23 -5.93
N LEU A 66 -3.69 -9.43 -4.68
CA LEU A 66 -3.01 -8.78 -3.56
C LEU A 66 -1.61 -9.40 -3.34
N LEU A 67 -0.57 -8.60 -3.57
CA LEU A 67 0.83 -9.01 -3.40
C LEU A 67 1.26 -8.98 -1.93
N GLY A 68 0.65 -8.10 -1.14
CA GLY A 68 0.96 -7.95 0.28
C GLY A 68 0.37 -6.68 0.89
N VAL A 69 0.72 -6.45 2.15
CA VAL A 69 0.28 -5.30 2.95
C VAL A 69 1.50 -4.54 3.45
N VAL A 70 1.46 -3.22 3.34
CA VAL A 70 2.46 -2.31 3.93
C VAL A 70 1.82 -1.60 5.11
N LEU A 71 2.36 -1.83 6.32
CA LEU A 71 2.02 -1.03 7.49
C LEU A 71 2.90 0.23 7.49
N ASN A 72 2.28 1.39 7.35
CA ASN A 72 2.93 2.69 7.27
C ASN A 72 2.67 3.53 8.54
N ASP A 73 3.42 4.62 8.72
CA ASP A 73 3.27 5.57 9.84
C ASP A 73 3.43 4.89 11.22
N ILE A 74 4.36 3.94 11.31
CA ILE A 74 4.66 3.24 12.56
C ILE A 74 5.45 4.18 13.46
N SER A 75 4.88 4.57 14.61
CA SER A 75 5.64 5.32 15.60
C SER A 75 6.50 4.39 16.46
N SER A 76 7.51 4.96 17.12
CA SER A 76 8.36 4.21 18.07
C SER A 76 7.58 3.64 19.26
N LYS A 77 6.35 4.11 19.50
CA LYS A 77 5.44 3.58 20.52
C LYS A 77 4.62 2.38 20.01
N ASP A 78 4.46 2.27 18.69
CA ASP A 78 3.69 1.20 18.04
C ASP A 78 4.54 -0.03 17.71
N GLY A 79 5.87 0.11 17.77
CA GLY A 79 6.83 -0.94 17.43
C GLY A 79 7.46 -1.61 18.65
N GLY A 80 7.41 -2.95 18.68
CA GLY A 80 8.27 -3.75 19.56
C GLY A 80 9.77 -3.53 19.30
N TYR A 81 10.62 -4.20 20.09
CA TYR A 81 12.09 -4.02 20.15
C TYR A 81 12.82 -3.84 18.80
N TYR A 82 12.28 -4.42 17.71
CA TYR A 82 12.78 -4.30 16.34
C TYR A 82 12.68 -2.90 15.71
N VAL A 83 11.66 -2.09 16.00
CA VAL A 83 11.52 -0.73 15.42
C VAL A 83 12.50 0.26 16.07
N ARG A 84 13.02 -0.08 17.25
CA ARG A 84 13.94 0.77 18.01
C ARG A 84 15.36 0.79 17.45
N TYR A 85 15.79 -0.27 16.78
CA TYR A 85 17.15 -0.42 16.25
C TYR A 85 17.44 0.43 14.99
N PRO A 86 16.60 0.45 13.94
CA PRO A 86 16.88 1.27 12.75
C PRO A 86 16.66 2.77 13.00
N SER A 87 15.71 3.15 13.87
CA SER A 87 15.39 4.55 14.14
C SER A 87 16.52 5.31 14.88
N ARG A 88 17.34 4.60 15.67
CA ARG A 88 18.51 5.19 16.35
C ARG A 88 19.68 5.47 15.42
N TYR A 89 19.82 4.73 14.32
CA TYR A 89 20.89 4.95 13.35
C TYR A 89 20.57 6.18 12.47
N TYR A 90 19.35 6.29 11.95
CA TYR A 90 18.93 7.42 11.12
C TYR A 90 18.89 8.76 11.88
N LYS A 91 18.54 8.75 13.17
CA LYS A 91 18.47 9.98 13.97
C LYS A 91 19.84 10.60 14.27
N LYS A 92 20.94 9.85 14.07
CA LYS A 92 22.29 10.31 14.40
C LYS A 92 22.97 11.07 13.26
N GLU A 93 22.56 10.86 12.01
CA GLU A 93 23.13 11.53 10.82
C GLU A 93 22.41 12.82 10.42
N SER A 94 21.14 12.99 10.81
CA SER A 94 20.37 14.21 10.48
C SER A 94 20.56 15.36 11.48
N ALA A 95 21.55 15.25 12.36
CA ALA A 95 21.97 16.30 13.29
C ALA A 95 23.36 16.81 12.88
N VAL A 96 23.45 17.36 11.67
CA VAL A 96 24.56 18.18 11.18
C VAL A 96 23.97 19.37 10.44
#